data_AF-A0A1D6E4P8-F1
#
_entry.id   AF-A0A1D6E4P8-F1
#
_cell.length_a   1.000
_cell.length_b   1.000
_cell.length_c   1.000
_cell.angle_alpha   90.00
_cell.angle_beta   90.00
_cell.angle_gamma   90.00
#
_symmetry.space_group_name_H-M   'P 1'
#
loop_
_entity.id
_entity.type
_entity.pdbx_description
1 polymer ?
#
loop_
_entity_poly.entity_id
_entity_poly.type
_entity_poly.pdbx_seq_one_letter_code
_entity_poly.pdbx_strand_id
1 'polypeptide(L)'
;MTGLRRCRARSSGSETSVPWTRAVSWKENTVISIDDDLLVNVPKISRQELAEACEDFSNIIGSSQETVVYKGTLKDGREIAVVSLSVPVHYWNDYVELHFHKEVIEMSRPSHENVAKMVGYCKESDPFSRMLVFQYPPNGTLYEHLHDGDGWQLSWPRRMKLALAISRALRYLHTELQPPFAVAALTSSSVYLTEDFSPKV
;
A
#
# COMPACT_ATOMS: atom_id res chain seq x y z
N MET A 1 -56.03 -0.46 7.87
CA MET A 1 -55.06 0.62 7.60
C MET A 1 -53.74 0.24 8.24
N THR A 2 -52.89 -0.42 7.45
CA THR A 2 -51.62 -1.01 7.85
C THR A 2 -50.51 0.02 7.61
N GLY A 3 -49.92 0.54 8.68
CA GLY A 3 -48.84 1.52 8.62
C GLY A 3 -47.47 0.84 8.65
N LEU A 4 -46.83 0.70 7.49
CA LEU A 4 -45.43 0.30 7.36
C LEU A 4 -44.52 1.42 7.90
N ARG A 5 -43.88 1.21 9.05
CA ARG A 5 -42.75 2.05 9.49
C ARG A 5 -41.47 1.53 8.85
N ARG A 6 -40.92 2.33 7.94
CA ARG A 6 -39.67 2.10 7.20
C ARG A 6 -38.47 2.36 8.14
N CYS A 7 -37.81 1.29 8.59
CA CYS A 7 -36.50 1.40 9.24
C CYS A 7 -35.45 1.81 8.20
N ARG A 8 -34.78 2.95 8.44
CA ARG A 8 -33.57 3.37 7.71
C ARG A 8 -32.39 2.56 8.26
N ALA A 9 -31.87 1.62 7.47
CA ALA A 9 -30.55 1.05 7.69
C ALA A 9 -29.51 2.15 7.43
N ARG A 10 -28.71 2.50 8.45
CA ARG A 10 -27.46 3.23 8.28
C ARG A 10 -26.40 2.20 7.87
N SER A 11 -26.02 2.19 6.60
CA SER A 11 -24.82 1.52 6.13
C SER A 11 -23.62 2.39 6.49
N SER A 12 -22.93 2.08 7.59
CA SER A 12 -21.59 2.59 7.86
C SER A 12 -20.60 1.77 7.03
N GLY A 13 -20.33 2.20 5.80
CA GLY A 13 -19.17 1.73 5.05
C GLY A 13 -17.94 2.43 5.60
N SER A 14 -17.12 1.74 6.39
CA SER A 14 -15.76 2.17 6.65
C SER A 14 -14.91 1.74 5.46
N GLU A 15 -14.61 2.68 4.56
CA GLU A 15 -13.53 2.49 3.58
C GLU A 15 -12.21 2.45 4.35
N THR A 16 -11.65 1.25 4.50
CA THR A 16 -10.26 1.07 4.96
C THR A 16 -9.34 1.57 3.87
N SER A 17 -8.82 2.80 4.01
CA SER A 17 -7.85 3.35 3.06
C SER A 17 -6.57 2.52 3.10
N VAL A 18 -6.16 1.98 1.95
CA VAL A 18 -4.86 1.29 1.84
C VAL A 18 -3.75 2.35 1.91
N PRO A 19 -2.84 2.31 2.89
CA PRO A 19 -1.93 3.43 3.22
C PRO A 19 -0.97 3.84 2.10
N TRP A 20 -0.67 2.88 1.24
CA TRP A 20 0.32 2.96 0.17
C TRP A 20 -0.28 3.43 -1.16
N THR A 21 -1.51 3.94 -1.16
CA THR A 21 -2.22 4.34 -2.38
C THR A 21 -2.48 5.85 -2.43
N ARG A 22 -2.28 6.45 -3.61
CA ARG A 22 -2.46 7.88 -3.88
C ARG A 22 -3.86 8.14 -4.46
N ALA A 23 -4.41 9.33 -4.20
CA ALA A 23 -5.67 9.78 -4.81
C ALA A 23 -5.51 10.02 -6.33
N VAL A 24 -6.42 9.44 -7.13
CA VAL A 24 -6.39 9.46 -8.60
C VAL A 24 -7.18 10.65 -9.16
N SER A 25 -6.61 11.38 -10.12
CA SER A 25 -7.30 12.47 -10.83
C SER A 25 -7.12 12.32 -12.34
N TRP A 26 -8.23 12.15 -13.07
CA TRP A 26 -8.26 11.89 -14.51
C TRP A 26 -8.55 13.15 -15.31
N LYS A 27 -7.54 13.79 -15.94
CA LYS A 27 -7.69 14.59 -17.18
C LYS A 27 -6.35 14.72 -17.93
N GLU A 28 -6.30 14.22 -19.16
CA GLU A 28 -5.79 14.86 -20.40
C GLU A 28 -5.26 13.84 -21.42
N ASN A 29 -5.67 14.02 -22.69
CA ASN A 29 -5.27 13.20 -23.83
C ASN A 29 -3.90 13.63 -24.34
N THR A 30 -2.91 12.75 -24.27
CA THR A 30 -1.63 12.85 -24.97
C THR A 30 -1.26 11.47 -25.47
N VAL A 31 -0.74 11.34 -26.69
CA VAL A 31 -0.20 10.06 -27.17
C VAL A 31 1.00 9.72 -26.29
N ILE A 32 0.83 8.72 -25.44
CA ILE A 32 1.83 8.28 -24.48
C ILE A 32 2.55 7.07 -25.07
N SER A 33 3.86 7.20 -25.30
CA SER A 33 4.72 6.03 -25.45
C SER A 33 5.03 5.48 -24.06
N ILE A 34 4.67 4.22 -23.82
CA ILE A 34 5.05 3.49 -22.60
C ILE A 34 6.44 2.92 -22.81
N ASP A 35 7.40 3.38 -22.03
CA ASP A 35 8.78 2.92 -22.09
C ASP A 35 9.08 1.99 -20.90
N ASP A 36 9.17 0.69 -21.16
CA ASP A 36 9.49 -0.31 -20.14
C ASP A 36 10.92 -0.14 -19.59
N ASP A 37 11.82 0.56 -20.29
CA ASP A 37 13.19 0.84 -19.82
C ASP A 37 13.19 1.72 -18.57
N LEU A 38 12.10 2.47 -18.33
CA LEU A 38 11.94 3.27 -17.11
C LEU A 38 11.88 2.42 -15.84
N LEU A 39 11.54 1.12 -15.96
CA LEU A 39 11.39 0.21 -14.82
C LEU A 39 12.64 -0.65 -14.58
N VAL A 40 13.67 -0.54 -15.41
CA VAL A 40 14.85 -1.45 -15.41
C VAL A 40 15.57 -1.54 -14.07
N ASN A 41 15.50 -0.47 -13.26
CA ASN A 41 16.17 -0.39 -11.96
C ASN A 41 15.30 -0.85 -10.78
N VAL A 42 14.04 -1.20 -11.02
CA VAL A 42 13.14 -1.72 -9.99
C VAL A 42 13.04 -3.24 -10.15
N PRO A 43 13.21 -4.04 -9.09
CA PRO A 43 13.14 -5.49 -9.21
C PRO A 43 11.77 -5.95 -9.73
N LYS A 44 11.76 -6.69 -10.85
CA LYS A 44 10.58 -7.37 -11.35
C LYS A 44 10.47 -8.74 -10.68
N ILE A 45 9.33 -9.01 -10.04
CA ILE A 45 9.00 -10.28 -9.40
C ILE A 45 7.92 -10.96 -10.25
N SER A 46 8.10 -12.25 -10.53
CA SER A 46 7.13 -12.99 -11.32
C SER A 46 5.83 -13.20 -10.55
N ARG A 47 4.71 -13.29 -11.28
CA ARG A 47 3.42 -13.63 -10.68
C ARG A 47 3.47 -14.98 -10.01
N GLN A 48 4.16 -15.96 -10.60
CA GLN A 48 4.33 -17.29 -10.02
C GLN A 48 4.99 -17.22 -8.65
N GLU A 49 6.09 -16.48 -8.53
CA GLU A 49 6.77 -16.28 -7.25
C GLU A 49 5.86 -15.62 -6.21
N LEU A 50 5.08 -14.62 -6.62
CA LEU A 50 4.10 -13.97 -5.73
C LEU A 50 2.93 -14.91 -5.36
N ALA A 51 2.51 -15.79 -6.26
CA ALA A 51 1.47 -16.79 -5.99
C ALA A 51 1.96 -17.79 -4.94
N GLU A 52 3.19 -18.31 -5.11
CA GLU A 52 3.84 -19.19 -4.13
C GLU A 52 3.99 -18.48 -2.77
N ALA A 53 4.39 -17.21 -2.77
CA ALA A 53 4.57 -16.43 -1.54
C ALA A 53 3.25 -16.09 -0.83
N CYS A 54 2.17 -15.86 -1.57
CA CYS A 54 0.88 -15.41 -1.05
C CYS A 54 -0.17 -16.52 -0.97
N GLU A 55 0.24 -17.79 -1.00
CA GLU A 55 -0.65 -18.96 -0.95
C GLU A 55 -1.79 -18.85 -1.98
N ASP A 56 -1.41 -18.65 -3.24
CA ASP A 56 -2.31 -18.42 -4.38
C ASP A 56 -3.24 -17.20 -4.21
N PHE A 57 -2.71 -16.14 -3.58
CA PHE A 57 -3.41 -14.88 -3.30
C PHE A 57 -4.65 -15.06 -2.40
N SER A 58 -4.58 -15.98 -1.43
CA SER A 58 -5.68 -16.27 -0.50
C SER A 58 -5.69 -15.39 0.76
N ASN A 59 -4.51 -14.91 1.19
CA ASN A 59 -4.37 -14.14 2.43
C ASN A 59 -4.57 -12.63 2.22
N ILE A 60 -5.83 -12.19 2.15
CA ILE A 60 -6.20 -10.78 1.97
C ILE A 60 -6.10 -10.04 3.31
N ILE A 61 -5.26 -8.99 3.35
CA ILE A 61 -5.09 -8.11 4.52
C ILE A 61 -5.72 -6.73 4.33
N GLY A 62 -6.20 -6.42 3.13
CA GLY A 62 -6.91 -5.18 2.85
C GLY A 62 -7.47 -5.15 1.44
N SER A 63 -8.51 -4.36 1.23
CA SER A 63 -9.12 -4.17 -0.09
C SER A 63 -9.75 -2.79 -0.22
N SER A 64 -9.72 -2.25 -1.43
CA SER A 64 -10.46 -1.06 -1.85
C SER A 64 -11.20 -1.35 -3.16
N GLN A 65 -11.88 -0.36 -3.73
CA GLN A 65 -12.51 -0.51 -5.05
C GLN A 65 -11.49 -0.77 -6.16
N GLU A 66 -10.24 -0.29 -5.99
CA GLU A 66 -9.20 -0.32 -7.03
C GLU A 66 -8.08 -1.30 -6.72
N THR A 67 -7.96 -1.79 -5.49
CA THR A 67 -6.83 -2.61 -5.05
C THR A 67 -7.24 -3.74 -4.11
N VAL A 68 -6.48 -4.84 -4.15
CA VAL A 68 -6.49 -5.88 -3.13
C VAL A 68 -5.07 -6.05 -2.61
N VAL A 69 -4.91 -6.16 -1.30
CA VAL A 69 -3.63 -6.32 -0.63
C VAL A 69 -3.54 -7.73 -0.07
N TYR A 70 -2.54 -8.48 -0.53
CA TYR A 70 -2.26 -9.82 -0.06
C TYR A 70 -1.03 -9.81 0.85
N LYS A 71 -1.05 -10.59 1.92
CA LYS A 71 0.15 -10.91 2.69
C LYS A 71 0.80 -12.15 2.12
N GLY A 72 2.12 -12.15 2.04
CA GLY A 72 2.89 -13.32 1.65
C GLY A 72 4.25 -13.39 2.34
N THR A 73 4.93 -14.51 2.15
CA THR A 73 6.30 -14.74 2.62
C THR A 73 7.13 -15.27 1.46
N LEU A 74 8.18 -14.53 1.09
CA LEU A 74 9.11 -14.96 0.05
C LEU A 74 9.91 -16.20 0.52
N LYS A 75 10.54 -16.92 -0.43
CA LYS A 75 11.36 -18.11 -0.13
C LYS A 75 12.53 -17.85 0.81
N ASP A 76 13.00 -16.61 0.88
CA ASP A 76 14.06 -16.16 1.79
C ASP A 76 13.55 -15.79 3.19
N GLY A 77 12.25 -15.97 3.46
CA GLY A 77 11.62 -15.69 4.74
C GLY A 77 11.16 -14.24 4.94
N ARG A 78 11.39 -13.34 3.97
CA ARG A 78 10.89 -11.96 4.07
C ARG A 78 9.38 -11.92 3.90
N GLU A 79 8.68 -11.33 4.89
CA GLU A 79 7.26 -11.03 4.76
C GLU A 79 7.02 -9.83 3.83
N ILE A 80 6.03 -9.97 2.96
CA ILE A 80 5.67 -8.99 1.95
C ILE A 80 4.17 -8.67 1.96
N ALA A 81 3.86 -7.44 1.53
CA ALA A 81 2.51 -7.03 1.16
C ALA A 81 2.48 -6.80 -0.35
N VAL A 82 1.59 -7.51 -1.04
CA VAL A 82 1.37 -7.41 -2.48
C VAL A 82 0.12 -6.60 -2.72
N VAL A 83 0.28 -5.35 -3.17
CA VAL A 83 -0.81 -4.48 -3.57
C VAL A 83 -1.11 -4.75 -5.05
N SER A 84 -2.15 -5.52 -5.32
CA SER A 84 -2.64 -5.80 -6.66
C SER A 84 -3.65 -4.76 -7.10
N LEU A 85 -3.48 -4.20 -8.30
CA LEU A 85 -4.52 -3.40 -8.93
C LEU A 85 -5.63 -4.31 -9.44
N SER A 86 -6.88 -3.92 -9.21
CA SER A 86 -8.10 -4.67 -9.53
C SER A 86 -8.84 -4.11 -10.75
N VAL A 87 -8.16 -3.33 -11.59
CA VAL A 87 -8.74 -2.77 -12.81
C VAL A 87 -8.98 -3.90 -13.82
N PRO A 88 -10.23 -4.11 -14.29
CA PRO A 88 -10.51 -5.15 -15.28
C PRO A 88 -9.72 -4.92 -16.57
N VAL A 89 -9.23 -6.01 -17.18
CA VAL A 89 -8.37 -5.97 -18.38
C VAL A 89 -8.96 -5.13 -19.52
N HIS A 90 -10.29 -5.19 -19.72
CA HIS A 90 -10.97 -4.42 -20.77
C HIS A 90 -11.02 -2.91 -20.52
N TYR A 91 -10.73 -2.45 -19.30
CA TYR A 91 -10.52 -1.04 -18.95
C TYR A 91 -9.04 -0.66 -18.90
N TRP A 92 -8.12 -1.61 -19.10
CA TRP A 92 -6.68 -1.36 -19.07
C TRP A 92 -6.19 -0.82 -20.42
N ASN A 93 -6.05 0.50 -20.51
CA ASN A 93 -5.52 1.19 -21.68
C ASN A 93 -4.11 1.75 -21.39
N ASP A 94 -3.49 2.37 -22.40
CA ASP A 94 -2.12 2.89 -22.30
C ASP A 94 -1.97 3.97 -21.21
N TYR A 95 -3.02 4.73 -20.91
CA TYR A 95 -2.99 5.71 -19.82
C TYR A 95 -2.92 5.05 -18.45
N VAL A 96 -3.65 3.95 -18.26
CA VAL A 96 -3.63 3.16 -17.01
C VAL A 96 -2.28 2.44 -16.86
N GLU A 97 -1.73 1.90 -17.95
CA GLU A 97 -0.39 1.31 -17.96
C GLU A 97 0.68 2.34 -17.59
N LEU A 98 0.65 3.54 -18.19
CA LEU A 98 1.57 4.61 -17.83
C LEU A 98 1.42 5.02 -16.36
N HIS A 99 0.19 5.10 -15.86
CA HIS A 99 -0.05 5.41 -14.46
C HIS A 99 0.60 4.35 -13.55
N PHE A 100 0.44 3.06 -13.87
CA PHE A 100 1.11 1.98 -13.15
C PHE A 100 2.63 2.15 -13.16
N HIS A 101 3.24 2.46 -14.30
CA HIS A 101 4.69 2.67 -14.39
C HIS A 101 5.15 3.84 -13.53
N LYS A 102 4.43 4.95 -13.58
CA LYS A 102 4.68 6.12 -12.74
C LYS A 102 4.60 5.76 -11.26
N GLU A 103 3.60 4.99 -10.85
CA GLU A 103 3.47 4.54 -9.46
C GLU A 103 4.62 3.61 -9.06
N VAL A 104 5.05 2.68 -9.93
CA VAL A 104 6.24 1.83 -9.65
C VAL A 104 7.48 2.69 -9.43
N ILE A 105 7.72 3.67 -10.30
CA ILE A 105 8.87 4.58 -10.19
C ILE A 105 8.75 5.40 -8.91
N GLU A 106 7.62 6.05 -8.68
CA GLU A 106 7.40 6.94 -7.54
C GLU A 106 7.52 6.21 -6.21
N MET A 107 6.94 5.01 -6.08
CA MET A 107 6.98 4.21 -4.86
C MET A 107 8.35 3.56 -4.61
N SER A 108 9.20 3.45 -5.64
CA SER A 108 10.57 2.94 -5.48
C SER A 108 11.56 3.98 -4.95
N ARG A 109 11.22 5.28 -5.03
CA ARG A 109 12.13 6.39 -4.68
C ARG A 109 12.41 6.52 -3.17
N PRO A 110 11.44 6.40 -2.26
CA PRO A 110 11.69 6.58 -0.84
C PRO A 110 12.60 5.49 -0.27
N SER A 111 13.64 5.92 0.44
CA SER A 111 14.58 5.04 1.15
C SER A 111 14.87 5.63 2.53
N HIS A 112 14.03 5.29 3.50
CA HIS A 112 14.14 5.76 4.87
C HIS A 112 13.69 4.68 5.85
N GLU A 113 14.31 4.63 7.04
CA GLU A 113 14.05 3.59 8.05
C GLU A 113 12.60 3.56 8.54
N ASN A 114 11.89 4.70 8.49
CA ASN A 114 10.50 4.83 8.94
C ASN A 114 9.47 5.01 7.81
N VAL A 115 9.85 4.75 6.56
CA VAL A 115 8.93 4.73 5.41
C VAL A 115 8.83 3.29 4.90
N ALA A 116 7.66 2.87 4.40
CA ALA A 116 7.57 1.57 3.76
C ALA A 116 8.53 1.43 2.58
N LYS A 117 9.10 0.23 2.48
CA LYS A 117 10.07 -0.09 1.46
C LYS A 117 9.42 -0.96 0.40
N MET A 118 9.28 -0.41 -0.81
CA MET A 118 8.99 -1.20 -2.00
C MET A 118 10.19 -2.11 -2.29
N VAL A 119 9.93 -3.38 -2.57
CA VAL A 119 10.95 -4.39 -2.89
C VAL A 119 10.87 -4.87 -4.34
N GLY A 120 9.78 -4.58 -5.03
CA GLY A 120 9.62 -4.90 -6.43
C GLY A 120 8.21 -4.67 -6.95
N TYR A 121 7.99 -5.06 -8.20
CA TYR A 121 6.69 -5.00 -8.86
C TYR A 121 6.46 -6.26 -9.70
N CYS A 122 5.20 -6.54 -10.01
CA CYS A 122 4.82 -7.56 -10.99
C CYS A 122 4.05 -6.92 -12.14
N LYS A 123 4.47 -7.24 -13.37
CA LYS A 123 3.82 -6.88 -14.62
C LYS A 123 3.76 -8.10 -15.53
N GLU A 124 2.58 -8.70 -15.63
CA GLU A 124 2.31 -9.86 -16.48
C GLU A 124 0.99 -9.69 -17.24
N SER A 125 0.92 -10.26 -18.43
CA SER A 125 -0.25 -10.15 -19.31
C SER A 125 -1.14 -11.39 -19.29
N ASP A 126 -0.62 -12.55 -18.88
CA ASP A 126 -1.35 -13.80 -18.85
C ASP A 126 -0.92 -14.69 -17.65
N PRO A 127 -1.71 -14.75 -16.57
CA PRO A 127 -2.91 -13.95 -16.32
C PRO A 127 -2.55 -12.47 -16.14
N PHE A 128 -3.45 -11.58 -16.56
CA PHE A 128 -3.23 -10.14 -16.42
C PHE A 128 -2.99 -9.75 -14.96
N SER A 129 -1.84 -9.15 -14.66
CA SER A 129 -1.42 -8.80 -13.30
C SER A 129 -0.56 -7.54 -13.28
N ARG A 130 -0.90 -6.62 -12.36
CA ARG A 130 -0.19 -5.36 -12.10
C ARG A 130 -0.14 -5.20 -10.58
N MET A 131 1.04 -5.34 -10.00
CA MET A 131 1.20 -5.39 -8.55
C MET A 131 2.43 -4.62 -8.09
N LEU A 132 2.32 -3.99 -6.92
CA LEU A 132 3.43 -3.40 -6.17
C LEU A 132 3.72 -4.29 -4.97
N VAL A 133 4.99 -4.50 -4.64
CA VAL A 133 5.41 -5.40 -3.57
C VAL A 133 6.20 -4.61 -2.54
N PHE A 134 5.74 -4.63 -1.29
CA PHE A 134 6.34 -3.93 -0.16
C PHE A 134 6.80 -4.92 0.90
N GLN A 135 7.78 -4.53 1.72
CA GLN A 135 8.05 -5.24 2.97
C GLN A 135 6.85 -5.11 3.91
N TYR A 136 6.42 -6.21 4.52
CA TYR A 136 5.31 -6.21 5.47
C TYR A 136 5.82 -6.17 6.91
N PRO A 137 5.45 -5.14 7.71
CA PRO A 137 5.76 -5.12 9.14
C PRO A 137 4.80 -6.02 9.93
N PRO A 138 5.30 -6.94 10.79
CA PRO A 138 4.49 -8.00 11.39
C PRO A 138 3.54 -7.55 12.50
N ASN A 139 3.80 -6.41 13.16
CA ASN A 139 3.06 -6.01 14.36
C ASN A 139 1.80 -5.20 14.06
N GLY A 140 1.24 -5.33 12.86
CA GLY A 140 -0.01 -4.67 12.48
C GLY A 140 0.08 -3.15 12.48
N THR A 141 -1.04 -2.48 12.67
CA THR A 141 -1.15 -1.02 12.55
C THR A 141 -1.06 -0.30 13.90
N LEU A 142 -0.59 0.94 13.90
CA LEU A 142 -0.60 1.79 15.09
C LEU A 142 -2.03 1.99 15.61
N TYR A 143 -3.05 1.96 14.74
CA TYR A 143 -4.46 2.00 15.12
C TYR A 143 -4.81 0.85 16.06
N GLU A 144 -4.52 -0.39 15.66
CA GLU A 144 -4.80 -1.59 16.46
C GLU A 144 -4.18 -1.46 17.85
N HIS A 145 -2.91 -1.03 17.94
CA HIS A 145 -2.23 -0.87 19.23
C HIS A 145 -2.76 0.27 20.10
N LEU A 146 -3.38 1.30 19.50
CA LEU A 146 -3.95 2.43 20.23
C LEU A 146 -5.40 2.20 20.67
N HIS A 147 -6.16 1.39 19.93
CA HIS A 147 -7.62 1.30 20.06
C HIS A 147 -8.15 -0.09 20.37
N ASP A 148 -7.54 -1.14 19.80
CA ASP A 148 -8.05 -2.52 19.88
C ASP A 148 -7.19 -3.43 20.76
N GLY A 149 -5.91 -3.07 20.94
CA GLY A 149 -4.95 -3.80 21.74
C GLY A 149 -4.98 -3.42 23.21
N ASP A 150 -4.37 -4.27 24.02
CA ASP A 150 -4.14 -3.93 25.41
C ASP A 150 -3.05 -2.83 25.49
N GLY A 151 -3.45 -1.61 25.80
CA GLY A 151 -2.62 -0.39 25.72
C GLY A 151 -1.31 -0.37 26.53
N TRP A 152 -0.95 -1.44 27.25
CA TRP A 152 0.33 -1.61 27.94
C TRP A 152 1.52 -1.77 27.00
N GLN A 153 1.32 -2.26 25.77
CA GLN A 153 2.43 -2.40 24.80
C GLN A 153 2.98 -1.06 24.31
N LEU A 154 2.20 0.02 24.42
CA LEU A 154 2.58 1.39 24.07
C LEU A 154 2.77 2.25 25.31
N SER A 155 3.83 1.99 26.08
CA SER A 155 4.24 2.88 27.17
C SER A 155 4.52 4.31 26.69
N TRP A 156 4.46 5.29 27.59
CA TRP A 156 4.69 6.69 27.23
C TRP A 156 6.04 6.91 26.50
N PRO A 157 7.18 6.35 26.94
CA PRO A 157 8.43 6.47 26.20
C PRO A 157 8.35 5.88 24.79
N ARG A 158 7.64 4.77 24.58
CA ARG A 158 7.47 4.16 23.25
C ARG A 158 6.61 5.04 22.34
N ARG A 159 5.53 5.63 22.85
CA ARG A 159 4.70 6.59 22.09
C ARG A 159 5.51 7.81 21.63
N MET A 160 6.39 8.33 22.48
CA MET A 160 7.28 9.44 22.11
C MET A 160 8.29 9.05 21.02
N LYS A 161 8.85 7.84 21.08
CA LYS A 161 9.72 7.31 20.02
C LYS A 161 8.97 7.17 18.69
N LEU A 162 7.75 6.64 18.70
CA LEU A 162 6.90 6.51 17.52
C LEU A 162 6.61 7.89 16.90
N ALA A 163 6.17 8.86 17.69
CA ALA A 163 5.88 10.21 17.20
C ALA A 163 7.12 10.88 16.57
N LEU A 164 8.29 10.74 17.20
CA LEU A 164 9.55 11.25 16.67
C LEU A 164 9.93 10.57 15.34
N ALA A 165 9.83 9.24 15.28
CA ALA A 165 10.15 8.47 14.07
C ALA A 165 9.22 8.81 12.90
N ILE A 166 7.90 8.92 13.15
CA ILE A 166 6.93 9.39 12.15
C ILE A 166 7.29 10.81 11.67
N SER A 167 7.63 11.73 12.58
CA SER A 167 8.03 13.10 12.19
C SER A 167 9.29 13.13 11.32
N ARG A 168 10.23 12.22 11.55
CA ARG A 168 11.45 12.06 10.73
C ARG A 168 11.11 11.54 9.34
N ALA A 169 10.25 10.53 9.25
CA ALA A 169 9.75 10.03 7.96
C ALA A 169 9.12 11.16 7.13
N LEU A 170 8.22 11.94 7.74
CA LEU A 170 7.56 13.04 7.04
C LEU A 170 8.53 14.14 6.62
N ARG A 171 9.50 14.50 7.49
CA ARG A 171 10.55 15.46 7.13
C ARG A 171 11.36 14.98 5.93
N TYR A 172 11.77 13.71 5.94
CA TYR A 172 12.49 13.09 4.83
C TYR A 172 11.68 13.19 3.53
N LEU A 173 10.42 12.74 3.55
CA LEU A 173 9.55 12.74 2.36
C LEU A 173 9.30 14.15 1.80
N HIS A 174 9.13 15.15 2.68
CA HIS A 174 8.77 16.51 2.26
C HIS A 174 9.96 17.39 1.88
N THR A 175 11.13 17.17 2.49
CA THR A 175 12.24 18.13 2.41
C THR A 175 13.55 17.54 1.89
N GLU A 176 13.76 16.24 2.07
CA GLU A 176 15.01 15.56 1.70
C GLU A 176 14.87 14.81 0.36
N LEU A 177 13.68 14.28 0.06
CA LEU A 177 13.38 13.66 -1.24
C LEU A 177 13.14 14.72 -2.33
N GLN A 178 13.70 14.52 -3.52
CA GLN A 178 13.50 15.39 -4.67
C GLN A 178 12.98 14.60 -5.88
N PRO A 179 11.84 15.00 -6.48
CA PRO A 179 10.84 15.95 -5.93
C PRO A 179 10.23 15.48 -4.59
N PRO A 180 9.64 16.37 -3.78
CA PRO A 180 8.97 15.98 -2.54
C PRO A 180 7.87 14.94 -2.76
N PHE A 181 7.72 14.02 -1.81
CA PHE A 181 6.68 13.00 -1.82
C PHE A 181 5.54 13.38 -0.86
N ALA A 182 4.33 13.48 -1.39
CA ALA A 182 3.15 13.78 -0.59
C ALA A 182 2.45 12.50 -0.13
N VAL A 183 2.38 12.29 1.18
CA VAL A 183 1.58 11.20 1.77
C VAL A 183 0.10 11.55 1.63
N ALA A 184 -0.66 10.74 0.88
CA ALA A 184 -2.05 11.04 0.54
C ALA A 184 -2.98 11.07 1.77
N ALA A 185 -2.77 10.17 2.72
CA ALA A 185 -3.49 10.14 3.99
C ALA A 185 -2.62 9.55 5.09
N LEU A 186 -2.23 10.37 6.08
CA LEU A 186 -1.56 9.90 7.28
C LEU A 186 -2.58 9.70 8.40
N THR A 187 -2.82 8.44 8.78
CA THR A 187 -3.69 8.06 9.89
C THR A 187 -3.00 6.98 10.73
N SER A 188 -3.51 6.67 11.93
CA SER A 188 -2.94 5.57 12.72
C SER A 188 -3.11 4.21 12.04
N SER A 189 -4.13 4.03 11.19
CA SER A 189 -4.32 2.83 10.37
C SER A 189 -3.34 2.78 9.19
N SER A 190 -2.70 3.91 8.87
CA SER A 190 -1.73 4.03 7.80
C SER A 190 -0.29 3.80 8.24
N VAL A 191 -0.04 3.66 9.55
CA VAL A 191 1.30 3.44 10.10
C VAL A 191 1.40 2.01 10.59
N TYR A 192 2.26 1.22 9.96
CA TYR A 192 2.53 -0.16 10.38
C TYR A 192 3.70 -0.23 11.35
N LEU A 193 3.72 -1.24 12.21
CA LEU A 193 4.76 -1.45 13.20
C LEU A 193 5.63 -2.67 12.84
N THR A 194 6.94 -2.47 12.84
CA THR A 194 7.92 -3.55 12.72
C THR A 194 8.00 -4.37 14.00
N GLU A 195 8.74 -5.49 13.97
CA GLU A 195 8.97 -6.37 15.12
C GLU A 195 9.51 -5.60 16.36
N ASP A 196 10.41 -4.64 16.14
CA ASP A 196 10.99 -3.77 17.18
C ASP A 196 10.10 -2.58 17.58
N PHE A 197 8.86 -2.51 17.06
CA PHE A 197 7.92 -1.41 17.24
C PHE A 197 8.41 -0.07 16.66
N SER A 198 9.16 -0.12 15.56
CA SER A 198 9.46 1.06 14.75
C SER A 198 8.35 1.31 13.73
N PRO A 199 7.96 2.58 13.47
CA PRO A 199 6.87 2.87 12.57
C PRO A 199 7.33 2.82 11.10
N LYS A 200 6.43 2.38 10.24
CA LYS A 200 6.50 2.47 8.77
C LYS A 200 5.31 3.29 8.31
N VAL A 201 5.59 4.54 7.95
CA VAL A 201 4.66 5.47 7.30
C VAL A 201 4.54 5.13 5.83
#